data_AF-A0A7S2XDL8-F1
#
_entry.id   AF-A0A7S2XDL8-F1
#
_cell.length_a   1.000
_cell.length_b   1.000
_cell.length_c   1.000
_cell.angle_alpha   90.00
_cell.angle_beta   90.00
_cell.angle_gamma   90.00
#
_symmetry.space_group_name_H-M   'P 1'
#
loop_
_entity.id
_entity.type
_entity.pdbx_description
1 polymer ?
#
loop_
_entity_poly.entity_id
_entity_poly.type
_entity_poly.pdbx_seq_one_letter_code
_entity_poly.pdbx_strand_id
1 'polypeptide(L)'
;ADGDSTCAMVPDLRMIPASDFDEKACRGTAIAADDEESDDIVHVLINGENEGVLMKWRPGCARTLATKAMNVLMGRSVDDPTLLYLYDKMGYPVANDGEDQQRARVQLGGNTLHVIVDGEAWIWPGVAVGHKWESEGAVYTTVSMSPKVILVENVVSNETCDSLIEQGSRHL
;
A
#
# COMPACT_ATOMS: atom_id res chain seq x y z
N ALA A 1 -34.64 -4.87 -17.49
CA ALA A 1 -33.35 -4.73 -18.19
C ALA A 1 -32.31 -4.64 -17.09
N ASP A 2 -31.93 -5.83 -16.62
CA ASP A 2 -31.04 -6.00 -15.48
C ASP A 2 -29.62 -5.71 -15.93
N GLY A 3 -29.06 -4.63 -15.38
CA GLY A 3 -27.67 -4.24 -15.56
C GLY A 3 -26.82 -5.07 -14.63
N ASP A 4 -26.28 -6.16 -15.17
CA ASP A 4 -25.27 -7.03 -14.59
C ASP A 4 -24.02 -6.21 -14.19
N SER A 5 -24.00 -5.77 -12.94
CA SER A 5 -22.81 -5.25 -12.27
C SER A 5 -21.90 -6.45 -12.01
N THR A 6 -21.12 -6.81 -13.02
CA THR A 6 -19.99 -7.71 -12.85
C THR A 6 -19.07 -7.11 -11.80
N CYS A 7 -19.13 -7.64 -10.59
CA CYS A 7 -18.03 -7.52 -9.64
C CYS A 7 -16.81 -8.07 -10.38
N ALA A 8 -15.93 -7.18 -10.83
CA ALA A 8 -14.63 -7.58 -11.34
C ALA A 8 -14.03 -8.53 -10.29
N MET A 9 -13.73 -9.76 -10.69
CA MET A 9 -13.14 -10.75 -9.79
C MET A 9 -11.87 -10.15 -9.21
N VAL A 10 -11.96 -9.74 -7.94
CA VAL A 10 -10.80 -9.41 -7.14
C VAL A 10 -9.98 -10.70 -7.08
N PRO A 11 -8.67 -10.69 -7.41
CA PRO A 11 -7.84 -11.88 -7.31
C PRO A 11 -8.01 -12.48 -5.91
N ASP A 12 -8.06 -13.81 -5.83
CA ASP A 12 -8.46 -14.63 -4.68
C ASP A 12 -7.86 -14.09 -3.36
N LEU A 13 -8.54 -13.11 -2.74
CA LEU A 13 -8.06 -12.42 -1.56
C LEU A 13 -8.16 -13.40 -0.40
N ARG A 14 -7.04 -14.04 -0.08
CA ARG A 14 -6.99 -14.94 1.05
C ARG A 14 -7.05 -14.12 2.34
N MET A 15 -8.20 -14.17 3.00
CA MET A 15 -8.34 -13.73 4.39
C MET A 15 -7.49 -14.62 5.28
N ILE A 16 -6.57 -14.02 6.05
CA ILE A 16 -5.85 -14.74 7.09
C ILE A 16 -6.63 -14.59 8.40
N PRO A 17 -7.05 -15.70 9.05
CA PRO A 17 -7.86 -15.63 10.26
C PRO A 17 -7.17 -14.88 11.41
N ALA A 18 -7.98 -14.15 12.18
CA ALA A 18 -7.56 -13.41 13.37
C ALA A 18 -6.82 -14.25 14.43
N SER A 19 -7.03 -15.57 14.45
CA SER A 19 -6.38 -16.50 15.38
C SER A 19 -4.86 -16.62 15.19
N ASP A 20 -4.33 -16.17 14.06
CA ASP A 20 -2.89 -16.17 13.79
C ASP A 20 -2.19 -14.90 14.28
N PHE A 21 -2.90 -13.99 14.95
CA PHE A 21 -2.38 -12.71 15.43
C PHE A 21 -1.99 -12.82 16.91
N ASP A 22 -0.71 -12.54 17.22
CA ASP A 22 -0.28 -12.39 18.62
C ASP A 22 -0.48 -10.92 19.02
N GLU A 23 -1.67 -10.62 19.52
CA GLU A 23 -2.10 -9.28 19.93
C GLU A 23 -1.17 -8.66 20.99
N LYS A 24 -0.45 -9.49 21.76
CA LYS A 24 0.50 -9.03 22.80
C LYS A 24 1.79 -8.45 22.23
N ALA A 25 2.10 -8.71 20.95
CA ALA A 25 3.29 -8.20 20.29
C ALA A 25 3.15 -6.73 19.85
N CYS A 26 1.94 -6.18 19.81
CA CYS A 26 1.70 -4.77 19.55
C CYS A 26 2.02 -3.95 20.79
N ARG A 27 3.24 -3.44 20.91
CA ARG A 27 3.65 -2.58 22.02
C ARG A 27 3.68 -1.11 21.61
N GLY A 28 2.72 -0.36 22.16
CA GLY A 28 2.65 1.09 22.17
C GLY A 28 1.42 1.51 22.97
N THR A 29 1.64 1.97 24.20
CA THR A 29 0.66 2.30 25.26
C THR A 29 0.00 1.11 25.98
N ALA A 30 -0.08 1.22 27.31
CA ALA A 30 -0.87 0.34 28.15
C ALA A 30 -2.34 0.61 27.84
N ILE A 31 -2.94 -0.22 27.00
CA ILE A 31 -4.39 -0.17 26.76
C ILE A 31 -5.05 -0.75 28.02
N ALA A 32 -5.89 0.03 28.68
CA ALA A 32 -6.77 -0.48 29.71
C ALA A 32 -7.60 -1.63 29.11
N ALA A 33 -7.79 -2.71 29.86
CA ALA A 33 -8.35 -3.97 29.38
C ALA A 33 -9.84 -3.91 28.96
N ASP A 34 -10.41 -2.71 28.78
CA ASP A 34 -11.85 -2.48 28.63
C ASP A 34 -12.24 -1.78 27.31
N ASP A 35 -11.28 -1.39 26.45
CA ASP A 35 -11.61 -0.84 25.13
C ASP A 35 -11.68 -1.98 24.09
N GLU A 36 -12.89 -2.45 23.80
CA GLU A 36 -13.20 -3.22 22.58
C GLU A 36 -13.05 -2.31 21.35
N GLU A 37 -11.82 -1.94 21.01
CA GLU A 37 -11.53 -1.16 19.82
C GLU A 37 -11.66 -2.07 18.58
N SER A 38 -12.46 -1.64 17.59
CA SER A 38 -12.71 -2.43 16.39
C SER A 38 -11.44 -2.54 15.54
N ASP A 39 -10.97 -3.77 15.32
CA ASP A 39 -9.91 -4.04 14.34
C ASP A 39 -10.34 -3.60 12.94
N ASP A 40 -9.50 -2.81 12.26
CA ASP A 40 -9.67 -2.50 10.85
C ASP A 40 -9.19 -3.68 10.00
N ILE A 41 -9.80 -3.88 8.83
CA ILE A 41 -9.31 -4.85 7.83
C ILE A 41 -8.52 -4.09 6.77
N VAL A 42 -7.27 -4.48 6.58
CA VAL A 42 -6.36 -3.92 5.57
C VAL A 42 -5.91 -4.99 4.59
N HIS A 43 -5.71 -4.59 3.34
CA HIS A 43 -5.08 -5.40 2.31
C HIS A 43 -3.57 -5.13 2.32
N VAL A 44 -2.77 -6.16 2.57
CA VAL A 44 -1.31 -6.04 2.67
C VAL A 44 -0.64 -6.76 1.51
N LEU A 45 0.25 -6.05 0.81
CA LEU A 45 1.05 -6.57 -0.30
C LEU A 45 2.54 -6.49 0.03
N ILE A 46 3.35 -7.28 -0.67
CA ILE A 46 4.79 -7.00 -0.76
C ILE A 46 5.01 -5.87 -1.78
N ASN A 47 6.05 -5.07 -1.57
CA ASN A 47 6.44 -3.98 -2.46
C ASN A 47 6.50 -4.44 -3.94
N GLY A 48 5.76 -3.77 -4.82
CA GLY A 48 5.68 -4.09 -6.25
C GLY A 48 4.84 -5.31 -6.64
N GLU A 49 4.36 -6.13 -5.69
CA GLU A 49 3.50 -7.28 -5.98
C GLU A 49 2.04 -6.87 -6.25
N ASN A 50 1.32 -7.68 -7.01
CA ASN A 50 -0.09 -7.45 -7.33
C ASN A 50 -1.05 -8.23 -6.43
N GLU A 51 -0.55 -9.27 -5.77
CA GLU A 51 -1.31 -10.14 -4.88
C GLU A 51 -0.91 -9.87 -3.43
N GLY A 52 -1.88 -10.03 -2.54
CA GLY A 52 -1.73 -9.73 -1.13
C GLY A 52 -2.71 -10.52 -0.27
N VAL A 53 -2.74 -10.17 1.01
CA VAL A 53 -3.56 -10.84 2.01
C VAL A 53 -4.39 -9.82 2.78
N LEU A 54 -5.60 -10.20 3.17
CA LEU A 54 -6.41 -9.39 4.09
C LEU A 54 -6.03 -9.72 5.53
N MET A 55 -5.75 -8.69 6.30
CA MET A 55 -5.28 -8.81 7.68
C MET A 55 -5.99 -7.81 8.58
N LYS A 56 -6.21 -8.20 9.83
CA LYS A 56 -6.61 -7.26 10.86
C LYS A 56 -5.46 -6.33 11.23
N TRP A 57 -5.78 -5.07 11.46
CA TRP A 57 -4.84 -4.05 11.84
C TRP A 57 -5.44 -3.12 12.89
N ARG A 58 -4.54 -2.61 13.73
CA ARG A 58 -4.82 -1.57 14.70
C ARG A 58 -3.56 -0.70 14.88
N PRO A 59 -3.71 0.55 15.36
CA PRO A 59 -2.58 1.43 15.61
C PRO A 59 -1.50 0.79 16.51
N GLY A 60 -0.24 1.17 16.28
CA GLY A 60 0.91 0.65 17.02
C GLY A 60 1.30 -0.79 16.66
N CYS A 61 0.59 -1.46 15.75
CA CYS A 61 0.92 -2.81 15.28
C CYS A 61 1.70 -2.86 13.96
N ALA A 62 2.15 -1.73 13.40
CA ALA A 62 2.69 -1.68 12.03
C ALA A 62 3.80 -2.72 11.77
N ARG A 63 4.80 -2.84 12.66
CA ARG A 63 5.88 -3.84 12.52
C ARG A 63 5.38 -5.27 12.64
N THR A 64 4.47 -5.53 13.59
CA THR A 64 3.88 -6.87 13.78
C THR A 64 3.09 -7.29 12.54
N LEU A 65 2.30 -6.36 11.98
CA LEU A 65 1.55 -6.58 10.75
C LEU A 65 2.51 -6.86 9.57
N ALA A 66 3.53 -6.02 9.38
CA ALA A 66 4.52 -6.20 8.31
C ALA A 66 5.21 -7.57 8.38
N THR A 67 5.65 -7.96 9.58
CA THR A 67 6.33 -9.24 9.81
C THR A 67 5.41 -10.42 9.47
N LYS A 68 4.16 -10.38 9.92
CA LYS A 68 3.19 -11.45 9.64
C LYS A 68 2.84 -11.53 8.15
N ALA A 69 2.56 -10.40 7.53
CA ALA A 69 2.28 -10.34 6.10
C ALA A 69 3.44 -10.92 5.29
N MET A 70 4.67 -10.50 5.58
CA MET A 70 5.87 -11.01 4.91
C MET A 70 6.04 -12.52 5.12
N ASN A 71 5.84 -13.02 6.35
CA ASN A 71 5.96 -14.44 6.64
C ASN A 71 4.95 -15.29 5.87
N VAL A 72 3.72 -14.80 5.73
CA VAL A 72 2.66 -15.55 5.03
C VAL A 72 2.85 -15.47 3.52
N LEU A 73 3.11 -14.29 2.98
CA LEU A 73 3.27 -14.09 1.54
C LEU A 73 4.54 -14.76 1.00
N MET A 74 5.63 -14.80 1.78
CA MET A 74 6.89 -15.44 1.38
C MET A 74 7.01 -16.91 1.83
N GLY A 75 6.10 -17.39 2.68
CA GLY A 75 6.15 -18.75 3.24
C GLY A 75 7.37 -19.03 4.13
N ARG A 76 8.06 -18.00 4.64
CA ARG A 76 9.25 -18.13 5.51
C ARG A 76 9.35 -16.96 6.49
N SER A 77 10.00 -17.18 7.65
CA SER A 77 10.27 -16.10 8.58
C SER A 77 11.26 -15.08 8.00
N VAL A 78 11.03 -13.81 8.30
CA VAL A 78 12.05 -12.75 8.12
C VAL A 78 13.11 -12.88 9.21
N ASP A 79 14.38 -12.72 8.83
CA ASP A 79 15.53 -12.86 9.73
C ASP A 79 15.63 -11.68 10.72
N ASP A 80 15.42 -10.46 10.24
CA ASP A 80 15.37 -9.24 11.06
C ASP A 80 14.10 -8.41 10.76
N PRO A 81 13.06 -8.53 11.62
CA PRO A 81 11.83 -7.75 11.50
C PRO A 81 11.99 -6.23 11.64
N THR A 82 13.14 -5.74 12.12
CA THR A 82 13.38 -4.29 12.26
C THR A 82 13.56 -3.61 10.91
N LEU A 83 13.91 -4.38 9.88
CA LEU A 83 14.07 -3.93 8.50
C LEU A 83 12.75 -3.86 7.71
N LEU A 84 11.61 -4.16 8.35
CA LEU A 84 10.30 -4.15 7.69
C LEU A 84 9.53 -2.88 8.01
N TYR A 85 9.04 -2.22 6.97
CA TYR A 85 8.24 -1.01 7.05
C TYR A 85 6.91 -1.20 6.34
N LEU A 86 5.87 -0.50 6.83
CA LEU A 86 4.59 -0.39 6.13
C LEU A 86 4.49 0.97 5.46
N TYR A 87 3.97 0.96 4.25
CA TYR A 87 3.68 2.15 3.46
C TYR A 87 2.26 2.09 2.94
N ASP A 88 1.61 3.23 2.79
CA ASP A 88 0.32 3.30 2.11
C ASP A 88 0.47 3.12 0.58
N LYS A 89 -0.66 3.04 -0.13
CA LYS A 89 -0.70 2.93 -1.60
C LYS A 89 0.04 4.06 -2.35
N MET A 90 0.36 5.16 -1.68
CA MET A 90 1.02 6.33 -2.25
C MET A 90 2.50 6.41 -1.89
N GLY A 91 3.01 5.44 -1.13
CA GLY A 91 4.42 5.43 -0.74
C GLY A 91 4.72 6.35 0.44
N TYR A 92 3.72 6.69 1.27
CA TYR A 92 3.97 7.33 2.56
C TYR A 92 4.12 6.28 3.67
N PRO A 93 5.14 6.40 4.54
CA PRO A 93 5.35 5.45 5.63
C PRO A 93 4.22 5.51 6.65
N VAL A 94 3.73 4.34 7.08
CA VAL A 94 2.88 4.18 8.26
C VAL A 94 3.81 4.04 9.46
N ALA A 95 4.26 5.18 9.97
CA ALA A 95 5.17 5.26 11.11
C ALA A 95 4.44 5.04 12.45
N ASN A 96 5.21 4.93 13.53
CA ASN A 96 4.69 4.86 14.90
C ASN A 96 4.27 6.26 15.41
N ASP A 97 3.58 7.04 14.57
CA ASP A 97 3.04 8.35 14.93
C ASP A 97 1.81 8.18 15.85
N GLY A 98 1.13 9.27 16.22
CA GLY A 98 -0.11 9.20 16.98
C GLY A 98 -1.16 8.32 16.29
N GLU A 99 -1.97 7.59 17.06
CA GLU A 99 -2.91 6.59 16.54
C GLU A 99 -3.86 7.14 15.47
N ASP A 100 -4.41 8.34 15.70
CA ASP A 100 -5.27 9.06 14.75
C ASP A 100 -4.58 9.28 13.40
N GLN A 101 -3.29 9.60 13.41
CA GLN A 101 -2.51 9.87 12.20
C GLN A 101 -2.26 8.57 11.43
N GLN A 102 -2.00 7.47 12.14
CA GLN A 102 -1.86 6.15 11.52
C GLN A 102 -3.18 5.74 10.87
N ARG A 103 -4.32 5.85 11.58
CA ARG A 103 -5.63 5.51 11.01
C ARG A 103 -5.96 6.36 9.80
N ALA A 104 -5.76 7.68 9.88
CA ALA A 104 -5.97 8.58 8.75
C ALA A 104 -5.11 8.20 7.54
N ARG A 105 -3.83 7.82 7.75
CA ARG A 105 -2.94 7.35 6.68
C ARG A 105 -3.47 6.08 6.01
N VAL A 106 -3.80 5.05 6.80
CA VAL A 106 -4.33 3.79 6.29
C VAL A 106 -5.61 4.01 5.49
N GLN A 107 -6.52 4.84 6.02
CA GLN A 107 -7.81 5.14 5.38
C GLN A 107 -7.65 5.95 4.09
N LEU A 108 -6.81 7.00 4.07
CA LEU A 108 -6.49 7.75 2.85
C LEU A 108 -5.81 6.85 1.80
N GLY A 109 -5.06 5.86 2.27
CA GLY A 109 -4.46 4.80 1.47
C GLY A 109 -5.46 3.77 0.91
N GLY A 110 -6.76 3.94 1.15
CA GLY A 110 -7.78 2.97 0.73
C GLY A 110 -7.63 1.61 1.40
N ASN A 111 -7.11 1.59 2.64
CA ASN A 111 -6.82 0.39 3.41
C ASN A 111 -5.86 -0.59 2.72
N THR A 112 -5.04 -0.11 1.79
CA THR A 112 -4.01 -0.90 1.11
C THR A 112 -2.63 -0.50 1.62
N LEU A 113 -1.88 -1.48 2.09
CA LEU A 113 -0.55 -1.32 2.68
C LEU A 113 0.48 -2.17 1.96
N HIS A 114 1.69 -1.65 1.84
CA HIS A 114 2.83 -2.31 1.25
C HIS A 114 3.90 -2.56 2.30
N VAL A 115 4.35 -3.81 2.41
CA VAL A 115 5.56 -4.16 3.15
C VAL A 115 6.76 -3.84 2.28
N ILE A 116 7.65 -2.99 2.79
CA ILE A 116 8.91 -2.63 2.16
C ILE A 116 10.05 -3.08 3.07
N VAL A 117 11.07 -3.71 2.49
CA VAL A 117 12.31 -4.04 3.19
C VAL A 117 13.28 -2.87 3.14
N ASP A 118 14.02 -2.63 4.22
CA ASP A 118 15.04 -1.58 4.29
C ASP A 118 15.97 -1.61 3.07
N GLY A 119 16.18 -0.44 2.46
CA GLY A 119 16.96 -0.28 1.24
C GLY A 119 16.22 -0.54 -0.08
N GLU A 120 14.98 -1.03 -0.06
CA GLU A 120 14.16 -1.14 -1.27
C GLU A 120 13.58 0.23 -1.67
N ALA A 121 13.58 0.52 -2.96
CA ALA A 121 12.78 1.61 -3.51
C ALA A 121 11.31 1.20 -3.54
N TRP A 122 10.42 2.12 -3.21
CA TRP A 122 8.98 1.87 -3.31
C TRP A 122 8.54 1.72 -4.77
N ILE A 123 7.68 0.74 -5.03
CA ILE A 123 7.21 0.36 -6.37
C ILE A 123 5.69 0.18 -6.35
N TRP A 124 4.99 0.88 -7.25
CA TRP A 124 3.55 0.67 -7.46
C TRP A 124 3.22 -0.77 -7.90
N PRO A 125 2.11 -1.34 -7.42
CA PRO A 125 1.54 -2.55 -8.01
C PRO A 125 1.10 -2.24 -9.44
N GLY A 126 1.26 -3.22 -10.35
CA GLY A 126 0.78 -3.08 -11.72
C GLY A 126 -0.69 -3.43 -11.86
N VAL A 127 -1.22 -4.23 -10.93
CA VAL A 127 -2.57 -4.82 -10.90
C VAL A 127 -2.85 -5.67 -12.15
N ALA A 128 -3.12 -5.05 -13.29
CA ALA A 128 -3.29 -5.69 -14.60
C ALA A 128 -3.07 -4.70 -15.73
N VAL A 129 -2.73 -5.18 -16.93
CA VAL A 129 -2.66 -4.33 -18.14
C VAL A 129 -4.04 -3.70 -18.40
N GLY A 130 -4.06 -2.39 -18.63
CA GLY A 130 -5.27 -1.60 -18.80
C GLY A 130 -5.88 -1.09 -17.50
N HIS A 131 -5.37 -1.49 -16.33
CA HIS A 131 -5.81 -0.94 -15.05
C HIS A 131 -5.50 0.56 -14.99
N LYS A 132 -6.52 1.35 -14.61
CA LYS A 132 -6.43 2.80 -14.45
C LYS A 132 -6.69 3.21 -13.01
N TRP A 133 -5.92 4.17 -12.53
CA TRP A 133 -6.10 4.77 -11.22
C TRP A 133 -5.67 6.24 -11.25
N GLU A 134 -6.15 7.02 -10.29
CA GLU A 134 -5.89 8.46 -10.21
C GLU A 134 -5.22 8.81 -8.90
N SER A 135 -4.28 9.76 -8.96
CA SER A 135 -3.71 10.38 -7.77
C SER A 135 -3.20 11.77 -8.09
N GLU A 136 -3.46 12.72 -7.20
CA GLU A 136 -2.98 14.11 -7.30
C GLU A 136 -3.32 14.78 -8.66
N GLY A 137 -4.45 14.41 -9.26
CA GLY A 137 -4.89 14.94 -10.56
C GLY A 137 -4.23 14.30 -11.79
N ALA A 138 -3.27 13.40 -11.60
CA ALA A 138 -2.69 12.58 -12.65
C ALA A 138 -3.47 11.27 -12.83
N VAL A 139 -3.51 10.79 -14.07
CA VAL A 139 -4.12 9.50 -14.44
C VAL A 139 -3.01 8.52 -14.75
N TYR A 140 -3.05 7.35 -14.14
CA TYR A 140 -2.07 6.30 -14.27
C TYR A 140 -2.70 5.10 -14.98
N THR A 141 -2.03 4.55 -15.97
CA THR A 141 -2.47 3.36 -16.70
C THR A 141 -1.35 2.33 -16.75
N THR A 142 -1.58 1.12 -16.26
CA THR A 142 -0.64 0.01 -16.44
C THR A 142 -0.66 -0.44 -17.89
N VAL A 143 0.45 -0.28 -18.62
CA VAL A 143 0.55 -0.65 -20.05
C VAL A 143 1.29 -1.96 -20.28
N SER A 144 2.12 -2.40 -19.33
CA SER A 144 2.83 -3.67 -19.39
C SER A 144 3.16 -4.18 -17.99
N MET A 145 3.22 -5.51 -17.83
CA MET A 145 3.65 -6.19 -16.60
C MET A 145 5.07 -6.76 -16.68
N SER A 146 5.62 -6.97 -17.88
CA SER A 146 7.00 -7.47 -18.06
C SER A 146 7.66 -6.83 -19.30
N PRO A 147 8.42 -5.74 -19.14
CA PRO A 147 8.67 -5.01 -17.89
C PRO A 147 7.42 -4.29 -17.37
N LYS A 148 7.41 -3.93 -16.07
CA LYS A 148 6.33 -3.11 -15.50
C LYS A 148 6.43 -1.69 -16.06
N VAL A 149 5.38 -1.25 -16.74
CA VAL A 149 5.31 0.10 -17.32
C VAL A 149 3.96 0.72 -16.96
N ILE A 150 4.03 1.92 -16.39
CA ILE A 150 2.87 2.74 -16.04
C ILE A 150 2.97 4.02 -16.86
N LEU A 151 1.97 4.24 -17.73
CA LEU A 151 1.78 5.51 -18.42
C LEU A 151 1.16 6.49 -17.43
N VAL A 152 1.70 7.70 -17.36
CA VAL A 152 1.16 8.77 -16.52
C VAL A 152 0.76 9.95 -17.41
N GLU A 153 -0.48 10.37 -17.26
CA GLU A 153 -1.08 11.48 -18.01
C GLU A 153 -1.35 12.65 -17.06
N ASN A 154 -1.36 13.87 -17.60
CA ASN A 154 -1.62 15.12 -16.85
C ASN A 154 -0.60 15.45 -15.74
N VAL A 155 0.65 14.96 -15.86
CA VAL A 155 1.72 15.23 -14.88
C VAL A 155 2.20 16.68 -14.92
N VAL A 156 2.25 17.27 -16.12
CA VAL A 156 2.75 18.63 -16.35
C VAL A 156 1.75 19.42 -17.19
N SER A 157 1.55 20.69 -16.84
CA SER A 157 0.70 21.61 -17.62
C SER A 157 1.41 22.04 -18.90
N ASN A 158 0.64 22.45 -19.91
CA ASN A 158 1.19 23.01 -21.15
C ASN A 158 2.10 24.22 -20.88
N GLU A 159 1.73 25.10 -19.95
CA GLU A 159 2.55 26.23 -19.53
C GLU A 159 3.90 25.79 -18.95
N THR A 160 3.91 24.72 -18.15
CA THR A 160 5.14 24.14 -17.60
C THR A 160 6.00 23.55 -18.72
N CYS A 161 5.39 22.83 -19.67
CA CYS A 161 6.08 22.29 -20.83
C CYS A 161 6.75 23.38 -21.67
N ASP A 162 6.02 24.45 -21.99
CA ASP A 162 6.52 25.57 -22.77
C ASP A 162 7.70 26.25 -22.08
N SER A 163 7.60 26.47 -20.76
CA SER A 163 8.69 27.04 -19.96
C SER A 163 9.94 26.16 -19.95
N LEU A 164 9.79 24.83 -19.83
CA LEU A 164 10.91 23.89 -19.85
C LEU A 164 11.61 23.88 -21.22
N ILE A 165 10.82 23.90 -22.31
CA ILE A 165 11.34 23.97 -23.68
C ILE A 165 12.13 25.27 -23.88
N GLU A 166 11.58 26.41 -23.44
CA GLU A 166 12.25 27.71 -23.56
C GLU A 166 13.58 27.73 -22.81
N GLN A 167 13.61 27.23 -21.57
CA GLN A 167 14.83 27.18 -20.76
C GLN A 167 15.89 26.26 -21.36
N GLY A 168 15.49 25.08 -21.87
CA GLY A 168 16.39 24.13 -22.51
C GLY A 168 16.96 24.66 -23.83
N SER A 169 16.11 25.30 -24.64
CA SER A 169 16.51 25.83 -25.96
C SER A 169 17.57 26.92 -25.90
N ARG A 170 17.71 27.62 -24.75
CA ARG A 170 18.77 28.63 -24.55
C ARG A 170 20.17 28.03 -24.40
N HIS A 171 20.29 26.71 -24.28
CA HIS A 171 21.55 25.99 -24.04
C HIS A 171 21.91 24.99 -25.16
N LEU A 172 21.16 25.01 -26.27
CA LEU A 172 21.40 24.24 -27.50
C LEU A 172 21.91 25.18 -28.60
#